data_AF-A0A645BN20-F1
#
_entry.id   AF-A0A645BN20-F1
#
_cell.length_a   1.000
_cell.length_b   1.000
_cell.length_c   1.000
_cell.angle_alpha   90.00
_cell.angle_beta   90.00
_cell.angle_gamma   90.00
#
_symmetry.space_group_name_H-M   'P 1'
#
loop_
_entity.id
_entity.type
_entity.pdbx_description
1 polymer ?
#
loop_
_entity_poly.entity_id
_entity_poly.type
_entity_poly.pdbx_seq_one_letter_code
_entity_poly.pdbx_strand_id
1 'polypeptide(L)'
;MAANGATREAVQEILDCITTEAAMPIIDKYSMKMIYNILAARASARAERYVFGDLKVGTVIVTMAGVVLGLDDTAREIGGSMGWSIK
;
A
#
# COMPACT_ATOMS: atom_id res chain seq x y z
N MET A 1 -14.27 7.69 11.08
CA MET A 1 -14.88 7.09 9.87
C MET A 1 -14.22 5.75 9.62
N ALA A 2 -14.97 4.70 9.29
CA ALA A 2 -14.38 3.40 8.96
C ALA A 2 -13.50 3.53 7.72
N ALA A 3 -12.29 2.96 7.76
CA ALA A 3 -11.34 2.84 6.64
C ALA A 3 -11.23 4.07 5.70
N ASN A 4 -10.83 5.24 6.22
CA ASN A 4 -10.56 6.45 5.41
C ASN A 4 -11.72 6.96 4.55
N GLY A 5 -12.97 6.79 4.99
CA GLY A 5 -14.13 7.29 4.25
C GLY A 5 -14.71 6.28 3.26
N ALA A 6 -14.30 5.02 3.36
CA ALA A 6 -14.98 3.93 2.67
C ALA A 6 -16.45 3.86 3.11
N THR A 7 -17.35 3.71 2.14
CA THR A 7 -18.76 3.40 2.42
C THR A 7 -18.88 1.98 2.96
N ARG A 8 -20.01 1.68 3.62
CA ARG A 8 -20.26 0.32 4.13
C ARG A 8 -20.26 -0.70 3.00
N GLU A 9 -20.81 -0.32 1.86
CA GLU A 9 -20.90 -1.14 0.64
C GLU A 9 -19.51 -1.44 0.10
N ALA A 10 -18.63 -0.43 0.05
CA ALA A 10 -17.24 -0.61 -0.39
C ALA A 10 -16.48 -1.58 0.51
N VAL A 11 -16.65 -1.47 1.84
CA VAL A 11 -16.02 -2.37 2.80
C VAL A 11 -16.55 -3.80 2.63
N GLN A 12 -17.86 -3.98 2.48
CA GLN A 12 -18.45 -5.31 2.29
C GLN A 12 -17.96 -5.96 0.98
N GLU A 13 -18.00 -5.24 -0.14
CA GLU A 13 -17.53 -5.74 -1.43
C GLU A 13 -16.05 -6.18 -1.37
N ILE A 14 -15.19 -5.44 -0.65
CA ILE A 14 -13.78 -5.81 -0.46
C ILE A 14 -13.66 -7.06 0.42
N LEU A 15 -14.44 -7.16 1.51
CA LEU A 15 -14.38 -8.31 2.41
C LEU A 15 -14.93 -9.60 1.78
N ASP A 16 -15.79 -9.49 0.78
CA ASP A 16 -16.32 -10.63 0.03
C ASP A 16 -15.33 -11.15 -1.03
N CYS A 17 -14.24 -10.42 -1.31
CA CYS A 17 -13.21 -10.85 -2.25
C CYS A 17 -12.32 -11.94 -1.66
N ILE A 18 -12.11 -13.01 -2.43
CA ILE A 18 -11.24 -14.14 -2.04
C ILE A 18 -9.75 -13.81 -2.27
N THR A 19 -9.44 -12.98 -3.27
CA THR A 19 -8.07 -12.62 -3.64
C THR A 19 -7.86 -11.11 -3.60
N THR A 20 -6.61 -10.71 -3.33
CA THR A 20 -6.22 -9.29 -3.32
C THR A 20 -6.46 -8.65 -4.68
N GLU A 21 -6.17 -9.36 -5.76
CA GLU A 21 -6.37 -8.90 -7.13
C GLU A 21 -7.84 -8.64 -7.43
N ALA A 22 -8.75 -9.47 -6.91
CA ALA A 22 -10.19 -9.27 -7.05
C ALA A 22 -10.69 -8.01 -6.30
N ALA A 23 -10.00 -7.60 -5.24
CA ALA A 23 -10.33 -6.38 -4.51
C ALA A 23 -9.83 -5.10 -5.21
N MET A 24 -8.84 -5.18 -6.11
CA MET A 24 -8.26 -4.01 -6.77
C MET A 24 -9.28 -3.20 -7.59
N PRO A 25 -10.15 -3.79 -8.44
CA PRO A 25 -11.17 -3.04 -9.17
C PRO A 25 -12.17 -2.32 -8.25
N ILE A 26 -12.43 -2.87 -7.07
CA ILE A 26 -13.36 -2.28 -6.08
C ILE A 26 -12.70 -1.06 -5.42
N ILE A 27 -11.42 -1.17 -5.05
CA ILE A 27 -10.63 -0.03 -4.55
C ILE A 27 -10.64 1.12 -5.57
N ASP A 28 -10.52 0.80 -6.86
CA ASP A 28 -10.55 1.76 -7.95
C ASP A 28 -11.93 2.39 -8.14
N LYS A 29 -12.99 1.56 -8.15
CA LYS A 29 -14.40 1.99 -8.25
C LYS A 29 -14.77 3.06 -7.21
N TYR A 30 -14.27 2.91 -5.99
CA TYR A 30 -14.55 3.82 -4.88
C TYR A 30 -13.46 4.90 -4.68
N SER A 31 -12.52 5.06 -5.62
CA SER A 31 -11.44 6.06 -5.56
C SER A 31 -10.56 5.98 -4.30
N MET A 32 -10.35 4.76 -3.78
CA MET A 32 -9.65 4.52 -2.51
C MET A 32 -8.16 4.17 -2.69
N LYS A 33 -7.54 4.52 -3.82
CA LYS A 33 -6.14 4.16 -4.16
C LYS A 33 -5.12 4.55 -3.08
N MET A 34 -5.41 5.58 -2.27
CA MET A 34 -4.56 5.97 -1.12
C MET A 34 -4.29 4.81 -0.14
N ILE A 35 -5.15 3.79 -0.10
CA ILE A 35 -4.97 2.62 0.77
C ILE A 35 -3.65 1.88 0.47
N TYR A 36 -3.16 1.88 -0.76
CA TYR A 36 -1.91 1.21 -1.11
C TYR A 36 -0.70 1.82 -0.38
N ASN A 37 -0.67 3.15 -0.18
CA ASN A 37 0.38 3.79 0.61
C ASN A 37 0.30 3.39 2.09
N ILE A 38 -0.90 3.19 2.62
CA ILE A 38 -1.11 2.76 4.01
C ILE A 38 -0.71 1.29 4.18
N LEU A 39 -1.02 0.44 3.20
CA LEU A 39 -0.58 -0.94 3.17
C LEU A 39 0.95 -1.01 3.12
N ALA A 40 1.59 -0.19 2.29
CA ALA A 40 3.04 -0.08 2.24
C ALA A 40 3.63 0.33 3.59
N ALA A 41 3.10 1.37 4.23
CA ALA A 41 3.57 1.83 5.54
C ALA A 41 3.41 0.76 6.62
N ARG A 42 2.31 0.00 6.59
CA ARG A 42 2.09 -1.12 7.52
C ARG A 42 3.06 -2.28 7.28
N ALA A 43 3.37 -2.58 6.01
CA ALA A 43 4.34 -3.61 5.67
C ALA A 43 5.74 -3.24 6.16
N SER A 44 6.17 -1.99 5.94
CA SER A 44 7.43 -1.45 6.47
C SER A 44 7.48 -1.54 7.99
N ALA A 45 6.45 -1.04 8.69
CA ALA A 45 6.41 -1.09 10.15
C ALA A 45 6.48 -2.52 10.69
N ARG A 46 5.90 -3.51 9.98
CA ARG A 46 6.01 -4.92 10.36
C ARG A 46 7.42 -5.47 10.11
N ALA A 47 8.04 -5.12 8.99
CA ALA A 47 9.38 -5.55 8.65
C ALA A 47 10.43 -4.97 9.61
N GLU A 48 10.33 -3.68 9.96
CA GLU A 48 11.20 -3.05 10.96
C GLU A 48 11.09 -3.74 12.32
N ARG A 49 9.87 -4.07 12.76
CA ARG A 49 9.66 -4.83 14.01
C ARG A 49 10.30 -6.21 13.96
N TYR A 50 10.29 -6.87 12.81
CA TYR A 50 10.90 -8.20 12.64
C TYR A 50 12.42 -8.17 12.80
N VAL A 51 13.04 -7.04 12.46
CA VAL A 51 14.48 -6.79 12.65
C VAL A 51 14.78 -5.94 13.89
N PHE A 52 13.84 -5.92 14.85
CA PHE A 52 13.98 -5.21 16.13
C PHE A 52 14.34 -3.70 16.00
N GLY A 53 14.05 -3.08 14.86
CA GLY A 53 14.36 -1.68 14.59
C GLY A 53 15.81 -1.41 14.14
N ASP A 54 16.62 -2.45 13.90
CA ASP A 54 18.02 -2.30 13.50
C ASP A 54 18.19 -1.76 12.07
N LEU A 55 17.17 -1.90 11.22
CA LEU A 55 17.14 -1.39 9.85
C LEU A 55 15.94 -0.48 9.64
N LYS A 56 16.14 0.58 8.85
CA LYS A 56 15.06 1.38 8.28
C LYS A 56 14.53 0.68 7.03
N VAL A 57 13.22 0.42 6.97
CA VAL A 57 12.61 -0.36 5.87
C VAL A 57 11.57 0.48 5.15
N GLY A 58 11.65 0.50 3.82
CA GLY A 58 10.64 1.09 2.94
C GLY A 58 9.98 0.02 2.09
N THR A 59 8.70 0.21 1.76
CA THR A 59 7.92 -0.73 0.95
C THR A 59 7.33 -0.04 -0.27
N VAL A 60 7.46 -0.69 -1.43
CA VAL A 60 6.77 -0.33 -2.67
C VAL A 60 5.87 -1.49 -3.08
N ILE A 61 4.59 -1.21 -3.29
CA ILE A 61 3.62 -2.18 -3.83
C ILE A 61 3.53 -1.97 -5.34
N VAL A 62 3.78 -3.04 -6.10
CA VAL A 62 3.74 -3.02 -7.56
C VAL A 62 2.82 -4.11 -8.09
N THR A 63 2.27 -3.90 -9.28
CA THR A 63 1.64 -4.98 -10.05
C THR A 63 2.71 -5.89 -10.64
N MET A 64 2.30 -7.09 -11.11
CA MET A 64 3.20 -7.98 -11.85
C MET A 64 3.77 -7.36 -13.15
N ALA A 65 3.10 -6.34 -13.70
CA ALA A 65 3.59 -5.57 -14.85
C ALA A 65 4.57 -4.45 -14.46
N GLY A 66 4.94 -4.33 -13.17
CA GLY A 66 5.86 -3.30 -12.68
C GLY A 66 5.22 -1.94 -12.44
N VAL A 67 3.90 -1.82 -12.44
CA VAL A 67 3.20 -0.56 -12.16
C VAL A 67 3.14 -0.32 -10.66
N VAL A 68 3.64 0.82 -10.19
CA VAL A 68 3.56 1.21 -8.77
C VAL A 68 2.11 1.52 -8.40
N LEU A 69 1.60 0.81 -7.39
CA LEU A 69 0.28 1.05 -6.80
C LEU A 69 0.34 1.99 -5.61
N GLY A 70 1.40 1.88 -4.81
CA GLY A 70 1.63 2.73 -3.65
C GLY A 70 2.99 2.46 -3.01
N LEU A 71 3.42 3.41 -2.20
CA LEU A 71 4.66 3.34 -1.45
C LEU A 71 4.53 4.12 -0.14
N ASP A 72 5.40 3.82 0.81
CA ASP A 72 5.54 4.61 2.02
C ASP A 72 6.61 5.71 1.88
N ASP A 73 6.66 6.58 2.88
CA ASP A 73 7.59 7.72 2.86
C ASP A 73 9.05 7.25 2.97
N THR A 74 9.31 6.17 3.74
CA THR A 74 10.64 5.57 3.82
C THR A 74 11.13 5.04 2.47
N ALA A 75 10.28 4.36 1.69
CA ALA A 75 10.64 3.94 0.34
C ALA A 75 10.92 5.14 -0.58
N ARG A 76 10.15 6.23 -0.45
CA ARG A 76 10.38 7.46 -1.22
C ARG A 76 11.74 8.08 -0.88
N GLU A 77 12.09 8.15 0.39
CA GLU A 77 13.38 8.68 0.86
C GLU A 77 14.56 7.82 0.38
N ILE A 78 14.49 6.51 0.61
CA ILE A 78 15.55 5.57 0.21
C ILE A 78 15.71 5.59 -1.32
N GLY A 79 14.62 5.38 -2.07
CA GLY A 79 14.65 5.38 -3.53
C GLY A 79 15.12 6.72 -4.10
N GLY A 80 14.68 7.85 -3.52
CA GLY A 80 15.14 9.18 -3.89
C GLY A 80 16.65 9.35 -3.71
N SER A 81 17.21 8.86 -2.60
CA SER A 81 18.67 8.87 -2.37
C SER A 81 19.45 8.00 -3.37
N MET A 82 18.79 6.99 -3.95
CA MET A 82 19.32 6.10 -4.98
C MET A 82 19.04 6.59 -6.42
N GLY A 83 18.47 7.78 -6.59
CA GLY A 83 18.17 8.37 -7.90
C GLY A 83 16.90 7.83 -8.57
N TRP A 84 16.00 7.19 -7.84
CA TRP A 84 14.72 6.72 -8.40
C TRP A 84 13.84 7.91 -8.74
N SER A 85 13.28 7.91 -9.95
CA SER A 85 12.27 8.89 -10.38
C SER A 85 10.88 8.43 -9.94
N ILE A 86 10.62 8.50 -8.63
CA ILE A 86 9.30 8.18 -8.06
C ILE A 86 8.49 9.48 -8.01
N LYS A 87 7.43 9.57 -8.81
CA LYS A 87 6.47 10.69 -8.76
C LYS A 87 5.34 10.41 -7.78
#